data_AF-A0A0S6UTN1-F1
#
_entry.id   AF-A0A0S6UTN1-F1
#
_cell.length_a   1.000
_cell.length_b   1.000
_cell.length_c   1.000
_cell.angle_alpha   90.00
_cell.angle_beta   90.00
_cell.angle_gamma   90.00
#
_symmetry.space_group_name_H-M   'P 1'
#
loop_
_entity.id
_entity.type
_entity.pdbx_description
1 polymer ?
#
loop_
_entity_poly.entity_id
_entity_poly.type
_entity_poly.pdbx_seq_one_letter_code
_entity_poly.pdbx_strand_id
1 'polypeptide(L)'
;MLSEGYEEKTADAYRRFPELCPYGLRHYRGNHPVEPRSIRDDEVATAMAFLRRFHPTKKGTASSYWLKHEAENWGRKNGMSGYVSNGAMLIAALLLGFTVLPHRSPSPNAQIGLSKRDIHKFTSRRYG
;
A
#
# COMPACT_ATOMS: atom_id res chain seq x y z
N MET A 1 -3.36 18.15 3.21
CA MET A 1 -2.54 18.81 2.18
C MET A 1 -1.24 18.02 2.11
N LEU A 2 -0.96 17.38 0.97
CA LEU A 2 0.26 16.59 0.78
C LEU A 2 1.42 17.56 0.54
N SER A 3 2.58 17.31 1.15
CA SER A 3 3.71 18.24 1.21
C SER A 3 4.39 18.45 -0.14
N GLU A 4 5.23 19.49 -0.24
CA GLU A 4 6.22 19.61 -1.32
C GLU A 4 6.98 18.28 -1.51
N GLY A 5 7.15 17.88 -2.78
CA GLY A 5 7.79 16.61 -3.18
C GLY A 5 6.86 15.39 -3.28
N TYR A 6 5.56 15.50 -3.00
CA TYR A 6 4.62 14.38 -3.19
C TYR A 6 4.53 13.93 -4.66
N GLU A 7 4.42 14.88 -5.60
CA GLU A 7 4.32 14.59 -7.03
C GLU A 7 5.58 13.91 -7.56
N GLU A 8 6.77 14.42 -7.20
CA GLU A 8 8.06 13.85 -7.60
C GLU A 8 8.22 12.40 -7.10
N LYS A 9 7.92 12.16 -5.82
CA LYS A 9 8.01 10.80 -5.25
C LYS A 9 6.94 9.87 -5.81
N THR A 10 5.77 10.39 -6.18
CA THR A 10 4.73 9.61 -6.87
C THR A 10 5.18 9.25 -8.28
N ALA A 11 5.83 10.18 -9.00
CA ALA A 11 6.43 9.90 -10.30
C ALA A 11 7.53 8.82 -10.20
N ASP A 12 8.33 8.82 -9.14
CA ASP A 12 9.32 7.76 -8.89
C ASP A 12 8.66 6.39 -8.64
N ALA A 13 7.53 6.36 -7.92
CA ALA A 13 6.75 5.14 -7.73
C ALA A 13 6.28 4.55 -9.07
N TYR A 14 5.77 5.39 -9.98
CA TYR A 14 5.38 4.97 -11.34
C TYR A 14 6.58 4.60 -12.22
N ARG A 15 7.74 5.25 -12.06
CA ARG A 15 8.97 4.86 -12.75
C ARG A 15 9.43 3.46 -12.35
N ARG A 16 9.36 3.15 -11.05
CA ARG A 16 9.75 1.85 -10.50
C ARG A 16 8.74 0.75 -10.83
N PHE A 17 7.45 1.11 -10.90
CA PHE A 17 6.37 0.19 -11.22
C PHE A 17 5.42 0.82 -12.27
N PRO A 18 5.77 0.75 -13.56
CA PRO A 18 4.96 1.37 -14.63
C PRO A 18 3.53 0.83 -14.74
N GLU A 19 3.30 -0.40 -14.30
CA GLU A 19 1.97 -1.04 -14.29
C GLU A 19 1.16 -0.76 -13.02
N LEU A 20 1.65 0.10 -12.12
CA LEU A 20 0.96 0.43 -10.88
C LEU A 20 -0.40 1.10 -11.16
N CYS A 21 -1.46 0.51 -10.64
CA CYS A 21 -2.83 1.00 -10.77
C CYS A 21 -3.58 0.82 -9.44
N PRO A 22 -4.85 1.24 -9.29
CA PRO A 22 -5.60 1.05 -8.03
C PRO A 22 -5.66 -0.40 -7.55
N TYR A 23 -5.57 -1.36 -8.48
CA TYR A 23 -5.59 -2.79 -8.14
C TYR A 23 -4.23 -3.32 -7.67
N GLY A 24 -3.11 -2.64 -7.93
CA GLY A 24 -1.78 -3.05 -7.51
C GLY A 24 -0.71 -2.95 -8.60
N LEU A 25 0.29 -3.83 -8.59
CA LEU A 25 1.47 -3.81 -9.49
C LEU A 25 1.25 -4.38 -10.89
N ARG A 26 0.08 -4.96 -11.18
CA ARG A 26 -0.20 -5.60 -12.46
C ARG A 26 -1.70 -5.55 -12.73
N HIS A 27 -2.07 -5.44 -14.00
CA HIS A 27 -3.46 -5.67 -14.39
C HIS A 27 -3.84 -7.12 -14.06
N TYR A 28 -4.74 -7.29 -13.10
CA TYR A 28 -5.34 -8.59 -12.82
C TYR A 28 -6.00 -9.09 -14.12
N ARG A 29 -5.58 -10.27 -14.63
CA ARG A 29 -6.10 -10.89 -15.86
C ARG A 29 -7.57 -11.33 -15.78
N GLY A 30 -8.29 -11.00 -14.71
CA GLY A 30 -9.72 -11.29 -14.60
C GLY A 30 -10.56 -10.29 -15.40
N ASN A 31 -11.77 -10.71 -15.77
CA ASN A 31 -12.82 -9.91 -16.42
C ASN A 31 -13.38 -8.78 -15.51
N HIS A 32 -12.55 -8.13 -14.69
CA HIS A 32 -13.03 -6.97 -13.97
C HIS A 32 -13.26 -5.84 -14.97
N PRO A 33 -14.49 -5.30 -15.08
CA PRO A 33 -14.73 -4.13 -15.90
C PRO A 33 -13.81 -3.03 -15.38
N VAL A 34 -12.89 -2.63 -16.26
CA VAL A 34 -11.88 -1.62 -16.02
C VAL A 34 -12.60 -0.28 -16.06
N GLU A 35 -13.38 0.04 -15.03
CA GLU A 35 -13.62 1.46 -14.79
C GLU A 35 -12.35 2.02 -14.17
N PRO A 36 -11.62 2.89 -14.88
CA PRO A 36 -10.35 3.42 -14.41
C PRO A 36 -10.64 4.44 -13.31
N ARG A 37 -10.92 3.97 -12.10
CA ARG A 37 -10.82 4.81 -10.91
C ARG A 37 -9.37 5.26 -10.80
N SER A 38 -9.11 6.55 -10.62
CA SER A 38 -7.78 7.03 -10.25
C SER A 38 -7.48 6.68 -8.79
N ILE A 39 -6.20 6.46 -8.46
CA ILE A 39 -5.78 6.38 -7.06
C ILE A 39 -6.01 7.75 -6.43
N ARG A 40 -6.77 7.80 -5.34
CA ARG A 40 -7.12 9.06 -4.69
C ARG A 40 -6.16 9.39 -3.54
N ASP A 41 -5.91 10.69 -3.36
CA ASP A 41 -5.00 11.20 -2.34
C ASP A 41 -5.44 10.89 -0.90
N ASP A 42 -6.74 10.83 -0.63
CA ASP A 42 -7.28 10.48 0.70
C ASP A 42 -6.97 9.03 1.09
N GLU A 43 -6.99 8.12 0.14
CA GLU A 43 -6.55 6.74 0.34
C GLU A 43 -5.04 6.66 0.62
N VAL A 44 -4.23 7.37 -0.17
CA VAL A 44 -2.76 7.39 0.00
C VAL A 44 -2.40 8.00 1.35
N ALA A 45 -3.01 9.11 1.73
CA ALA A 45 -2.81 9.76 3.02
C ALA A 45 -3.15 8.81 4.19
N THR A 46 -4.25 8.06 4.07
CA THR A 46 -4.67 7.08 5.08
C THR A 46 -3.68 5.92 5.19
N ALA A 47 -3.25 5.37 4.04
CA ALA A 47 -2.23 4.32 4.00
C ALA A 47 -0.89 4.80 4.58
N MET A 48 -0.45 6.02 4.26
CA MET A 48 0.78 6.60 4.81
C MET A 48 0.69 6.78 6.33
N ALA A 49 -0.42 7.32 6.83
CA ALA A 49 -0.61 7.53 8.27
C ALA A 49 -0.60 6.20 9.03
N PHE A 50 -1.20 5.15 8.45
CA PHE A 50 -1.13 3.80 8.98
C PHE A 50 0.30 3.24 8.96
N LEU A 51 0.99 3.30 7.81
CA LEU A 51 2.33 2.74 7.63
C LEU A 51 3.41 3.42 8.48
N ARG A 52 3.26 4.70 8.82
CA ARG A 52 4.17 5.42 9.74
C ARG A 52 4.26 4.80 11.14
N ARG A 53 3.34 3.90 11.51
CA ARG A 53 3.37 3.17 12.78
C ARG A 53 4.37 2.01 12.78
N PHE A 54 4.94 1.67 11.63
CA PHE A 54 5.81 0.51 11.45
C PHE A 54 7.23 0.93 11.09
N HIS A 55 8.21 0.13 11.50
CA HIS A 55 9.59 0.26 11.05
C HIS A 55 9.80 -0.47 9.72
N PRO A 56 10.44 0.17 8.73
CA PRO A 56 10.73 -0.46 7.45
C PRO A 56 11.82 -1.53 7.59
N THR A 57 11.75 -2.54 6.73
CA THR A 57 12.78 -3.60 6.62
C THR A 57 13.14 -3.85 5.16
N LYS A 58 14.28 -4.52 4.93
CA LYS A 58 14.78 -4.85 3.58
C LYS A 58 14.12 -6.07 2.95
N LYS A 59 13.34 -6.85 3.71
CA LYS A 59 12.70 -8.09 3.24
C LYS A 59 11.20 -7.85 3.14
N GLY A 60 10.55 -8.33 2.08
CA GLY A 60 9.09 -8.35 2.01
C GLY A 60 8.52 -9.27 3.09
N THR A 61 7.71 -8.74 4.01
CA THR A 61 7.19 -9.49 5.17
C THR A 61 5.68 -9.56 5.22
N ALA A 62 4.98 -8.58 4.63
CA ALA A 62 3.52 -8.54 4.67
C ALA A 62 2.92 -8.27 3.29
N SER A 63 1.76 -8.87 3.02
CA SER A 63 1.03 -8.67 1.77
C SER A 63 0.37 -7.29 1.74
N SER A 64 0.53 -6.56 0.63
CA SER A 64 -0.14 -5.27 0.40
C SER A 64 -1.66 -5.37 0.48
N TYR A 65 -2.23 -6.49 -0.01
CA TYR A 65 -3.66 -6.76 0.05
C TYR A 65 -4.18 -6.83 1.49
N TRP A 66 -3.43 -7.50 2.36
CA TRP A 66 -3.82 -7.60 3.76
C TRP A 66 -3.62 -6.25 4.48
N LEU A 67 -2.49 -5.59 4.23
CA LEU A 67 -2.20 -4.28 4.84
C LEU A 67 -3.24 -3.22 4.48
N LYS A 68 -3.75 -3.20 3.24
CA LYS A 68 -4.81 -2.23 2.88
C LYS A 68 -6.06 -2.40 3.74
N HIS A 69 -6.45 -3.63 4.08
CA HIS A 69 -7.62 -3.86 4.93
C HIS A 69 -7.36 -3.48 6.40
N GLU A 70 -6.15 -3.70 6.91
CA GLU A 70 -5.77 -3.19 8.24
C GLU A 70 -5.76 -1.65 8.25
N ALA A 71 -5.28 -1.01 7.17
CA ALA A 71 -5.32 0.43 7.02
C ALA A 71 -6.75 0.99 6.91
N GLU A 72 -7.66 0.31 6.21
CA GLU A 72 -9.09 0.67 6.17
C GLU A 72 -9.74 0.59 7.55
N ASN A 73 -9.48 -0.51 8.28
CA ASN A 73 -9.97 -0.70 9.65
C ASN A 73 -9.45 0.37 10.60
N TRP A 74 -8.17 0.70 10.49
CA TRP A 74 -7.56 1.77 11.27
C TRP A 74 -8.12 3.14 10.85
N GLY A 75 -8.23 3.42 9.56
CA GLY A 75 -8.73 4.69 9.02
C GLY A 75 -10.14 5.02 9.48
N ARG A 76 -11.07 4.03 9.40
CA ARG A 76 -12.45 4.18 9.93
C ARG A 76 -12.48 4.57 11.41
N LYS A 77 -11.57 4.02 12.23
CA LYS A 77 -11.49 4.32 13.67
C LYS A 77 -10.86 5.67 13.99
N ASN A 78 -10.15 6.28 13.03
CA ASN A 78 -9.40 7.53 13.22
C ASN A 78 -9.96 8.68 12.36
N GLY A 79 -11.18 8.56 11.82
CA GLY A 79 -11.79 9.61 11.00
C GLY A 79 -11.09 9.85 9.66
N MET A 80 -10.37 8.86 9.14
CA MET A 80 -9.72 8.90 7.83
C MET A 80 -10.49 8.07 6.80
N SER A 81 -9.95 7.90 5.58
CA SER A 81 -10.63 7.13 4.54
C SER A 81 -10.95 5.72 5.03
N GLY A 82 -12.21 5.31 4.86
CA GLY A 82 -12.65 3.94 5.17
C GLY A 82 -12.35 2.93 4.06
N TYR A 83 -11.76 3.38 2.96
CA TYR A 83 -11.35 2.58 1.81
C TYR A 83 -9.91 2.92 1.42
N VAL A 84 -9.10 1.91 1.11
CA VAL A 84 -7.73 2.08 0.62
C VAL A 84 -7.52 1.08 -0.51
N SER A 85 -7.32 1.58 -1.73
CA SER A 85 -6.98 0.70 -2.85
C SER A 85 -5.60 0.06 -2.64
N ASN A 86 -5.37 -1.08 -3.29
CA ASN A 86 -4.08 -1.75 -3.18
C ASN A 86 -2.97 -0.90 -3.82
N GLY A 87 -3.27 -0.17 -4.89
CA GLY A 87 -2.39 0.84 -5.48
C GLY A 87 -2.01 1.94 -4.51
N ALA A 88 -2.99 2.52 -3.79
CA ALA A 88 -2.72 3.56 -2.78
C ALA A 88 -1.79 3.06 -1.67
N MET A 89 -1.97 1.81 -1.22
CA MET A 89 -1.09 1.19 -0.23
C MET A 89 0.35 1.06 -0.73
N LEU A 90 0.55 0.68 -2.00
CA LEU A 90 1.87 0.56 -2.60
C LEU A 90 2.55 1.91 -2.81
N ILE A 91 1.81 2.92 -3.29
CA ILE A 91 2.32 4.30 -3.39
C ILE A 91 2.77 4.77 -2.01
N ALA A 92 1.91 4.66 -0.99
CA ALA A 92 2.23 5.08 0.37
C ALA A 92 3.51 4.40 0.92
N ALA A 93 3.67 3.10 0.67
CA ALA A 93 4.86 2.37 1.06
C ALA A 93 6.13 2.89 0.39
N LEU A 94 6.07 3.17 -0.92
CA LEU A 94 7.19 3.73 -1.69
C LEU A 94 7.55 5.14 -1.23
N LEU A 95 6.55 6.00 -1.04
CA LEU A 95 6.73 7.37 -0.54
C LEU A 95 7.41 7.43 0.83
N LEU A 96 7.17 6.42 1.68
CA LEU A 96 7.74 6.29 3.02
C LEU A 96 9.07 5.49 3.04
N GLY A 97 9.57 5.05 1.89
CA GLY A 97 10.85 4.33 1.79
C GLY A 97 10.80 2.87 2.23
N PHE A 98 9.62 2.24 2.24
CA PHE A 98 9.50 0.82 2.51
C PHE A 98 9.98 -0.01 1.31
N THR A 99 10.53 -1.20 1.60
CA THR A 99 10.82 -2.17 0.55
C THR A 99 9.51 -2.72 -0.01
N VAL A 100 9.31 -2.60 -1.33
CA VAL A 100 8.19 -3.20 -2.07
C VAL A 100 8.74 -4.22 -3.06
N LEU A 101 8.32 -5.47 -2.93
CA LEU A 101 8.73 -6.59 -3.79
C LEU A 101 7.48 -7.20 -4.43
N PRO A 102 7.42 -7.35 -5.77
CA PRO A 102 6.34 -8.09 -6.41
C PRO A 102 6.22 -9.52 -5.85
N HIS A 103 5.01 -10.07 -5.85
CA HIS A 103 4.84 -11.50 -5.54
C HIS A 103 5.50 -12.38 -6.62
N ARG A 104 5.97 -13.57 -6.25
CA ARG A 104 6.63 -14.51 -7.20
C ARG A 104 5.70 -15.03 -8.29
N SER A 105 4.41 -15.11 -8.00
CA SER A 105 3.37 -15.52 -8.95
C SER A 105 2.69 -14.30 -9.57
N PRO A 106 2.10 -14.42 -10.78
CA PRO A 106 1.24 -13.41 -11.37
C PRO A 106 0.16 -12.92 -10.39
N SER A 107 0.39 -11.77 -9.78
CA SER A 107 -0.51 -11.21 -8.77
C SER A 107 -0.39 -9.69 -8.80
N PRO A 108 -1.49 -8.95 -8.62
CA PRO A 108 -1.43 -7.51 -8.43
C PRO A 108 -0.83 -7.14 -7.06
N ASN A 109 -0.71 -8.09 -6.14
CA ASN A 109 -0.22 -7.85 -4.79
C ASN A 109 1.31 -7.82 -4.72
N ALA A 110 1.82 -7.04 -3.78
CA ALA A 110 3.24 -7.01 -3.45
C ALA A 110 3.48 -7.40 -2.00
N GLN A 111 4.72 -7.74 -1.67
CA GLN A 111 5.21 -7.82 -0.31
C GLN A 111 5.83 -6.49 0.09
N ILE A 112 5.37 -5.93 1.19
CA ILE A 112 5.92 -4.72 1.82
C ILE A 112 6.79 -5.15 2.98
N GLY A 113 7.95 -4.51 3.14
CA GLY A 113 8.91 -4.84 4.19
C GLY A 113 8.67 -4.08 5.47
N LEU A 114 7.95 -4.68 6.42
CA LEU A 114 7.70 -4.16 7.77
C LEU A 114 8.30 -5.07 8.84
N SER A 115 8.64 -4.50 10.00
CA SER A 115 9.07 -5.27 11.16
C SER A 115 7.96 -6.23 11.64
N LYS A 116 8.30 -7.52 11.81
CA LYS A 116 7.38 -8.53 12.36
C LYS A 116 6.86 -8.15 13.76
N ARG A 117 7.69 -7.47 14.55
CA ARG A 117 7.31 -6.97 15.88
C ARG A 117 6.17 -5.96 15.79
N ASP A 118 6.25 -5.03 14.84
CA ASP A 118 5.24 -3.99 14.68
C ASP A 118 3.95 -4.55 14.09
N ILE A 119 4.05 -5.51 13.15
CA ILE A 119 2.92 -6.28 12.65
C ILE A 119 2.13 -6.89 13.81
N HIS A 120 2.80 -7.60 14.72
CA HIS A 120 2.16 -8.22 15.89
C HIS A 120 1.54 -7.19 16.85
N LYS A 121 2.12 -6.00 16.94
CA LYS A 121 1.67 -4.94 17.85
C LYS A 121 0.45 -4.18 17.32
N PHE A 122 0.38 -3.95 16.02
CA PHE A 122 -0.55 -2.99 15.43
C PHE A 122 -1.63 -3.58 14.54
N THR A 123 -1.61 -4.89 14.30
CA THR A 123 -2.58 -5.55 13.43
C THR A 123 -3.31 -6.68 14.16
N SER A 124 -4.50 -7.00 13.68
CA SER A 124 -5.40 -7.95 14.33
C SER A 124 -4.95 -9.41 14.25
N ARG A 125 -4.04 -9.76 13.33
CA ARG A 125 -3.54 -11.13 13.12
C ARG A 125 -2.15 -11.33 13.73
N ARG A 126 -2.02 -12.38 14.54
CA ARG A 126 -0.73 -12.98 14.85
C ARG A 126 -0.21 -13.69 13.60
N TYR A 127 0.93 -13.26 13.07
CA TYR A 127 1.66 -14.04 12.06
C TYR A 127 2.19 -15.32 12.70
N GLY A 128 1.79 -16.48 12.16
CA GLY A 128 2.49 -17.76 12.27
C GLY A 128 3.40 -17.95 11.06
#